data_AF-A0A0F9KS51-F1
#
_entry.id   AF-A0A0F9KS51-F1
#
_cell.length_a   1.000
_cell.length_b   1.000
_cell.length_c   1.000
_cell.angle_alpha   90.00
_cell.angle_beta   90.00
_cell.angle_gamma   90.00
#
_symmetry.space_group_name_H-M   'P 1'
#
loop_
_entity.id
_entity.type
_entity.pdbx_description
1 polymer ?
#
loop_
_entity_poly.entity_id
_entity_poly.type
_entity_poly.pdbx_seq_one_letter_code
_entity_poly.pdbx_strand_id
1 'polypeptide(L)'
;MKDVFIRIQKAGGHSLNRAIKGAGVGMLGHSYSYLLGPLVCGWEQDQYDVEFPAFDPRGYDRIYALVRNPFDILVSYYHHNDYPDMFPQTRSGWLSCNNVGGFTSWDQFLDAYIDPGYSWHLPPMKTSMFSFAYDEKSELIITDFFKLEEAEKLSDFLIGRGGSAIEKINVNRCYDRKQEFYTKNQILKLKQIWRRDLEYFQYKAPQ
;
A
#
# COMPACT_ATOMS: atom_id res chain seq x y z
N MET A 1 -7.13 -9.56 23.43
CA MET A 1 -7.42 -9.63 21.99
C MET A 1 -6.08 -9.90 21.31
N LYS A 2 -5.84 -9.54 20.05
CA LYS A 2 -4.55 -9.79 19.39
C LYS A 2 -4.04 -8.51 18.73
N ASP A 3 -2.72 -8.32 18.74
CA ASP A 3 -2.04 -7.30 17.94
C ASP A 3 -2.01 -7.73 16.47
N VAL A 4 -2.15 -6.78 15.54
CA VAL A 4 -2.08 -7.06 14.09
C VAL A 4 -1.31 -6.00 13.33
N PHE A 5 -0.72 -6.38 12.20
CA PHE A 5 -0.29 -5.45 11.16
C PHE A 5 -1.34 -5.31 10.07
N ILE A 6 -1.65 -4.08 9.64
CA ILE A 6 -2.34 -3.85 8.37
C ILE A 6 -1.36 -4.01 7.22
N ARG A 7 -1.82 -4.66 6.15
CA ARG A 7 -1.00 -4.85 4.95
C ARG A 7 -1.17 -3.67 4.00
N ILE A 8 -0.33 -2.65 4.16
CA ILE A 8 -0.16 -1.59 3.15
C ILE A 8 0.43 -2.19 1.87
N GLN A 9 -0.10 -1.77 0.72
CA GLN A 9 0.38 -2.21 -0.58
C GLN A 9 1.84 -1.81 -0.82
N LYS A 10 2.60 -2.75 -1.40
CA LYS A 10 4.00 -2.55 -1.83
C LYS A 10 4.95 -2.04 -0.73
N ALA A 11 4.58 -2.23 0.53
CA ALA A 11 5.36 -1.86 1.71
C ALA A 11 6.07 -3.06 2.37
N GLY A 12 6.33 -4.15 1.63
CA GLY A 12 7.07 -5.30 2.18
C GLY A 12 6.23 -6.35 2.91
N GLY A 13 4.91 -6.38 2.69
CA GLY A 13 3.99 -7.30 3.38
C GLY A 13 4.35 -8.80 3.29
N HIS A 14 4.96 -9.27 2.18
CA HIS A 14 5.41 -10.67 2.09
C HIS A 14 6.57 -10.98 3.05
N SER A 15 7.56 -10.09 3.13
CA SER A 15 8.67 -10.25 4.08
C SER A 15 8.18 -10.14 5.52
N LEU A 16 7.29 -9.20 5.80
CA LEU A 16 6.66 -9.06 7.11
C LEU A 16 5.90 -10.32 7.53
N ASN A 17 5.08 -10.89 6.64
CA ASN A 17 4.30 -12.10 6.94
C ASN A 17 5.18 -13.30 7.32
N ARG A 18 6.39 -13.39 6.77
CA ARG A 18 7.37 -14.40 7.20
C ARG A 18 7.94 -14.07 8.57
N ALA A 19 8.30 -12.81 8.79
CA ALA A 19 8.99 -12.35 9.99
C ALA A 19 8.12 -12.36 11.26
N ILE A 20 6.80 -12.16 11.15
CA ILE A 20 5.88 -12.14 12.31
C ILE A 20 5.57 -13.53 12.88
N LYS A 21 5.98 -14.62 12.21
CA LYS A 21 5.72 -15.97 12.70
C LYS A 21 6.40 -16.16 14.06
N GLY A 22 5.62 -16.50 15.08
CA GLY A 22 6.10 -16.62 16.46
C GLY A 22 6.04 -15.33 17.29
N ALA A 23 5.85 -14.16 16.67
CA ALA A 23 5.87 -12.86 17.35
C ALA A 23 4.62 -12.53 18.21
N GLY A 24 3.62 -13.42 18.21
CA GLY A 24 2.31 -13.15 18.82
C GLY A 24 1.49 -12.05 18.13
N VAL A 25 1.90 -11.59 16.95
CA VAL A 25 1.24 -10.56 16.14
C VAL A 25 0.66 -11.19 14.86
N GLY A 26 -0.55 -10.79 14.46
CA GLY A 26 -1.18 -11.22 13.20
C GLY A 26 -0.90 -10.26 12.05
N MET A 27 -1.41 -10.60 10.86
CA MET A 27 -1.42 -9.68 9.71
C MET A 27 -2.80 -9.73 9.05
N LEU A 28 -3.38 -8.56 8.86
CA LEU A 28 -4.61 -8.38 8.08
C LEU A 28 -4.27 -8.43 6.59
N GLY A 29 -5.25 -8.83 5.78
CA GLY A 29 -5.14 -8.75 4.33
C GLY A 29 -5.13 -7.30 3.82
N HIS A 30 -5.24 -7.15 2.51
CA HIS A 30 -5.65 -5.86 1.95
C HIS A 30 -7.14 -5.67 2.26
N SER A 31 -7.45 -4.89 3.29
CA SER A 31 -8.80 -4.69 3.78
C SER A 31 -8.95 -3.32 4.41
N TYR A 32 -10.11 -2.69 4.27
CA TYR A 32 -10.46 -1.44 4.94
C TYR A 32 -11.14 -1.70 6.28
N SER A 33 -11.16 -0.72 7.18
CA SER A 33 -11.95 -0.80 8.43
C SER A 33 -13.44 -0.52 8.23
N TYR A 34 -13.86 -0.34 6.97
CA TYR A 34 -15.21 0.01 6.55
C TYR A 34 -15.47 -0.60 5.17
N LEU A 35 -16.75 -0.71 4.81
CA LEU A 35 -17.16 -1.21 3.50
C LEU A 35 -16.97 -0.10 2.46
N LEU A 36 -16.23 -0.39 1.39
CA LEU A 36 -16.09 0.55 0.27
C LEU A 36 -17.33 0.64 -0.63
N GLY A 37 -18.20 -0.37 -0.56
CA GLY A 37 -19.36 -0.49 -1.43
C GLY A 37 -18.98 -0.69 -2.91
N PRO A 38 -19.88 -0.35 -3.87
CA PRO A 38 -19.72 -0.63 -5.29
C PRO A 38 -18.73 0.28 -6.02
N LEU A 39 -17.95 1.09 -5.28
CA LEU A 39 -17.03 2.08 -5.83
C LEU A 39 -15.69 1.49 -6.27
N VAL A 40 -15.49 0.18 -6.07
CA VAL A 40 -14.30 -0.54 -6.49
C VAL A 40 -14.50 -1.02 -7.93
N CYS A 41 -13.54 -0.74 -8.81
CA CYS A 41 -13.50 -1.32 -10.15
C CYS A 41 -12.20 -2.08 -10.36
N GLY A 42 -12.13 -2.93 -11.39
CA GLY A 42 -10.86 -3.51 -11.81
C GLY A 42 -10.22 -4.52 -10.86
N TRP A 43 -10.92 -4.97 -9.83
CA TRP A 43 -10.64 -6.27 -9.23
C TRP A 43 -11.35 -7.33 -10.08
N GLU A 44 -10.74 -8.51 -10.30
CA GLU A 44 -11.37 -9.67 -10.98
C GLU A 44 -12.54 -10.27 -10.14
N GLN A 45 -13.35 -9.42 -9.54
CA GLN A 45 -14.59 -9.72 -8.82
C GLN A 45 -15.80 -9.03 -9.47
N ASP A 46 -15.62 -8.33 -10.59
CA ASP A 46 -16.69 -7.82 -11.47
C ASP A 46 -17.65 -8.93 -11.99
N GLN A 47 -17.41 -10.21 -11.64
CA GLN A 47 -18.25 -11.36 -11.96
C GLN A 47 -19.04 -11.95 -10.76
N TYR A 48 -18.86 -11.46 -9.51
CA TYR A 48 -19.39 -12.16 -8.32
C TYR A 48 -19.99 -11.30 -7.17
N ASP A 49 -20.28 -10.00 -7.35
CA ASP A 49 -20.87 -9.15 -6.29
C ASP A 49 -20.11 -9.21 -4.94
N VAL A 50 -18.79 -9.40 -4.98
CA VAL A 50 -17.98 -9.51 -3.75
C VAL A 50 -17.43 -8.14 -3.39
N GLU A 51 -17.85 -7.61 -2.25
CA GLU A 51 -17.32 -6.36 -1.70
C GLU A 51 -15.82 -6.50 -1.35
N PHE A 52 -15.06 -5.42 -1.52
CA PHE A 52 -13.66 -5.40 -1.10
C PHE A 52 -13.55 -5.73 0.40
N PRO A 53 -12.60 -6.58 0.83
CA PRO A 53 -12.55 -7.06 2.21
C PRO A 53 -12.55 -5.92 3.25
N ALA A 54 -13.32 -6.11 4.31
CA ALA A 54 -13.34 -5.21 5.46
C ALA A 54 -13.08 -5.95 6.78
N PHE A 55 -12.65 -5.21 7.81
CA PHE A 55 -12.45 -5.72 9.16
C PHE A 55 -12.97 -4.73 10.21
N ASP A 56 -13.29 -5.21 11.41
CA ASP A 56 -13.64 -4.35 12.54
C ASP A 56 -12.38 -4.01 13.35
N PRO A 57 -11.90 -2.76 13.38
CA PRO A 57 -10.70 -2.39 14.13
C PRO A 57 -10.85 -2.60 15.65
N ARG A 58 -12.08 -2.63 16.18
CA ARG A 58 -12.34 -2.86 17.61
C ARG A 58 -12.04 -4.29 18.05
N GLY A 59 -11.82 -5.21 17.12
CA GLY A 59 -11.45 -6.60 17.39
C GLY A 59 -9.98 -6.79 17.80
N TYR A 60 -9.17 -5.73 17.81
CA TYR A 60 -7.71 -5.80 17.98
C TYR A 60 -7.23 -4.90 19.12
N ASP A 61 -6.21 -5.35 19.85
CA ASP A 61 -5.61 -4.55 20.94
C ASP A 61 -4.74 -3.42 20.38
N ARG A 62 -3.95 -3.73 19.35
CA ARG A 62 -3.10 -2.78 18.63
C ARG A 62 -3.09 -3.09 17.15
N ILE A 63 -3.10 -2.03 16.35
CA ILE A 63 -3.04 -2.11 14.89
C ILE A 63 -1.77 -1.38 14.44
N TYR A 64 -0.83 -2.11 13.87
CA TYR A 64 0.43 -1.59 13.37
C TYR A 64 0.40 -1.43 11.85
N ALA A 65 1.13 -0.47 11.31
CA ALA A 65 1.39 -0.41 9.86
C ALA A 65 2.88 -0.61 9.56
N LEU A 66 3.19 -1.40 8.54
CA LEU A 66 4.48 -1.31 7.87
C LEU A 66 4.31 -0.40 6.66
N VAL A 67 4.96 0.77 6.70
CA VAL A 67 4.87 1.80 5.66
C VAL A 67 6.16 1.85 4.84
N ARG A 68 6.05 2.43 3.65
CA ARG A 68 7.16 2.69 2.72
C ARG A 68 6.91 4.06 2.11
N ASN A 69 7.95 4.76 1.66
CA ASN A 69 7.81 6.04 1.00
C ASN A 69 6.72 5.97 -0.11
N PRO A 70 5.72 6.86 -0.11
CA PRO A 70 4.56 6.74 -0.99
C PRO A 70 4.92 6.85 -2.48
N PHE A 71 6.00 7.57 -2.82
CA PHE A 71 6.51 7.63 -4.19
C PHE A 71 7.08 6.28 -4.65
N ASP A 72 7.68 5.51 -3.75
CA ASP A 72 8.16 4.16 -4.08
C ASP A 72 7.02 3.15 -4.17
N ILE A 73 6.00 3.32 -3.33
CA ILE A 73 4.78 2.53 -3.42
C ILE A 73 4.17 2.72 -4.81
N LEU A 74 3.98 3.96 -5.26
CA LEU A 74 3.34 4.24 -6.54
C LEU A 74 4.13 3.71 -7.75
N VAL A 75 5.46 3.86 -7.76
CA VAL A 75 6.31 3.26 -8.82
C VAL A 75 6.23 1.74 -8.77
N SER A 76 6.39 1.15 -7.58
CA SER A 76 6.30 -0.31 -7.41
C SER A 76 4.92 -0.86 -7.76
N TYR A 77 3.89 -0.04 -7.62
CA TYR A 77 2.52 -0.33 -7.95
C TYR A 77 2.33 -0.42 -9.47
N TYR A 78 2.77 0.60 -10.22
CA TYR A 78 2.70 0.59 -11.68
C TYR A 78 3.53 -0.55 -12.31
N HIS A 79 4.75 -0.78 -11.81
CA HIS A 79 5.64 -1.83 -12.34
C HIS A 79 5.35 -3.22 -11.79
N HIS A 80 4.27 -3.40 -11.04
CA HIS A 80 3.90 -4.72 -10.57
C HIS A 80 3.39 -5.56 -11.74
N ASN A 81 4.23 -6.49 -12.19
CA ASN A 81 3.82 -7.51 -13.13
C ASN A 81 3.57 -8.81 -12.36
N ASP A 82 2.32 -9.27 -12.32
CA ASP A 82 2.03 -10.66 -12.04
C ASP A 82 2.24 -11.44 -13.33
N TYR A 83 3.07 -12.47 -13.29
CA TYR A 83 3.50 -13.33 -14.39
C TYR A 83 2.47 -13.44 -15.54
N PRO A 84 2.58 -12.63 -16.61
CA PRO A 84 1.62 -12.65 -17.70
C PRO A 84 1.64 -14.00 -18.45
N ASP A 85 2.76 -14.69 -18.42
CA ASP A 85 3.00 -15.90 -19.21
C ASP A 85 2.60 -17.21 -18.51
N MET A 86 2.46 -17.23 -17.17
CA MET A 86 2.17 -18.47 -16.43
C MET A 86 0.72 -18.61 -15.97
N PHE A 87 0.01 -17.51 -15.77
CA PHE A 87 -1.38 -17.53 -15.31
C PHE A 87 -2.17 -16.36 -15.92
N PRO A 88 -2.61 -16.46 -17.19
CA PRO A 88 -3.38 -15.41 -17.86
C PRO A 88 -4.73 -15.10 -17.19
N GLN A 89 -5.16 -15.96 -16.26
CA GLN A 89 -6.40 -15.92 -15.47
C GLN A 89 -6.18 -15.45 -14.01
N THR A 90 -4.95 -15.10 -13.60
CA THR A 90 -4.71 -14.51 -12.28
C THR A 90 -4.29 -13.06 -12.45
N ARG A 91 -5.23 -12.19 -12.80
CA ARG A 91 -4.98 -10.75 -12.78
C ARG A 91 -5.29 -10.30 -11.35
N SER A 92 -4.35 -10.52 -10.44
CA SER A 92 -4.50 -9.96 -9.10
C SER A 92 -4.59 -8.43 -9.21
N GLY A 93 -5.38 -7.82 -8.32
CA GLY A 93 -6.08 -6.54 -8.47
C GLY A 93 -5.26 -5.27 -8.72
N TRP A 94 -3.99 -5.40 -9.09
CA TRP A 94 -3.03 -4.32 -9.26
C TRP A 94 -2.43 -4.29 -10.67
N LEU A 95 -2.12 -5.46 -11.27
CA LEU A 95 -1.93 -5.59 -12.73
C LEU A 95 -3.19 -5.11 -13.45
N SER A 96 -4.34 -5.38 -12.84
CA SER A 96 -5.62 -4.90 -13.32
C SER A 96 -5.73 -3.38 -13.33
N CYS A 97 -5.03 -2.60 -12.50
CA CYS A 97 -5.13 -1.14 -12.57
C CYS A 97 -4.59 -0.58 -13.91
N ASN A 98 -3.48 -1.14 -14.41
CA ASN A 98 -2.97 -0.76 -15.72
C ASN A 98 -3.88 -1.28 -16.83
N ASN A 99 -4.39 -2.51 -16.71
CA ASN A 99 -5.28 -3.10 -17.71
C ASN A 99 -6.66 -2.40 -17.77
N VAL A 100 -7.25 -2.08 -16.62
CA VAL A 100 -8.55 -1.41 -16.46
C VAL A 100 -8.44 0.04 -16.87
N GLY A 101 -7.35 0.70 -16.51
CA GLY A 101 -7.08 2.06 -16.93
C GLY A 101 -6.56 2.19 -18.36
N GLY A 102 -6.20 1.08 -19.02
CA GLY A 102 -5.59 1.07 -20.35
C GLY A 102 -4.23 1.79 -20.41
N PHE A 103 -3.51 1.87 -19.29
CA PHE A 103 -2.26 2.62 -19.21
C PHE A 103 -1.13 1.87 -19.89
N THR A 104 -0.48 2.51 -20.86
CA THR A 104 0.64 1.93 -21.63
C THR A 104 1.98 2.56 -21.27
N SER A 105 1.96 3.64 -20.48
CA SER A 105 3.16 4.32 -19.98
C SER A 105 2.97 4.80 -18.54
N TRP A 106 4.10 5.03 -17.87
CA TRP A 106 4.13 5.59 -16.54
C TRP A 106 3.49 6.97 -16.46
N ASP A 107 3.73 7.82 -17.47
CA ASP A 107 3.14 9.17 -17.50
C ASP A 107 1.62 9.13 -17.64
N GLN A 108 1.06 8.25 -18.48
CA GLN A 108 -0.40 8.07 -18.60
C GLN A 108 -1.02 7.63 -17.27
N PHE A 109 -0.39 6.65 -16.62
CA PHE A 109 -0.81 6.17 -15.31
C PHE A 109 -0.78 7.29 -14.26
N LEU A 110 0.31 8.06 -14.22
CA LEU A 110 0.53 9.09 -13.22
C LEU A 110 -0.39 10.31 -13.43
N ASP A 111 -0.60 10.73 -14.68
CA ASP A 111 -1.52 11.81 -15.01
C ASP A 111 -2.96 11.44 -14.61
N ALA A 112 -3.39 10.20 -14.85
CA ALA A 112 -4.68 9.69 -14.39
C ALA A 112 -4.78 9.58 -12.86
N TYR A 113 -3.70 9.20 -12.18
CA TYR A 113 -3.67 9.20 -10.72
C TYR A 113 -3.91 10.60 -10.15
N ILE A 114 -3.21 11.58 -10.72
CA ILE A 114 -3.24 13.00 -10.31
C ILE A 114 -4.54 13.70 -10.70
N ASP A 115 -5.16 13.33 -11.83
CA ASP A 115 -6.38 13.95 -12.33
C ASP A 115 -7.55 13.70 -11.35
N PRO A 116 -8.10 14.74 -10.69
CA PRO A 116 -9.22 14.57 -9.76
C PRO A 116 -10.48 14.00 -10.44
N GLY A 117 -10.65 14.15 -11.76
CA GLY A 117 -11.80 13.64 -12.51
C GLY A 117 -11.70 12.15 -12.87
N TYR A 118 -10.52 11.54 -12.75
CA TYR A 118 -10.33 10.14 -13.11
C TYR A 118 -10.81 9.20 -12.00
N SER A 119 -11.71 8.26 -12.33
CA SER A 119 -12.19 7.25 -11.38
C SER A 119 -11.11 6.21 -11.08
N TRP A 120 -10.53 6.28 -9.88
CA TRP A 120 -9.50 5.34 -9.47
C TRP A 120 -10.12 4.05 -8.92
N HIS A 121 -9.55 2.91 -9.30
CA HIS A 121 -10.08 1.58 -9.02
C HIS A 121 -10.26 1.26 -7.52
N LEU A 122 -9.43 1.85 -6.65
CA LEU A 122 -9.66 1.96 -5.22
C LEU A 122 -9.70 3.44 -4.82
N PRO A 123 -10.89 4.05 -4.70
CA PRO A 123 -11.00 5.50 -4.52
C PRO A 123 -10.18 6.07 -3.35
N PRO A 124 -10.15 5.47 -2.14
CA PRO A 124 -9.33 5.99 -1.04
C PRO A 124 -7.82 6.01 -1.33
N MET A 125 -7.34 5.11 -2.20
CA MET A 125 -5.92 5.09 -2.59
C MET A 125 -5.54 6.28 -3.48
N LYS A 126 -6.50 6.94 -4.14
CA LYS A 126 -6.25 8.15 -4.93
C LYS A 126 -5.82 9.32 -4.06
N THR A 127 -6.29 9.36 -2.81
CA THR A 127 -5.98 10.41 -1.84
C THR A 127 -4.87 10.01 -0.87
N SER A 128 -4.60 8.71 -0.70
CA SER A 128 -3.55 8.24 0.20
C SER A 128 -2.96 6.89 -0.21
N MET A 129 -1.64 6.79 -0.31
CA MET A 129 -0.96 5.50 -0.46
C MET A 129 -1.02 4.63 0.81
N PHE A 130 -1.53 5.17 1.91
CA PHE A 130 -1.72 4.48 3.18
C PHE A 130 -3.20 4.38 3.54
N SER A 131 -4.11 4.41 2.56
CA SER A 131 -5.56 4.47 2.76
C SER A 131 -6.11 3.40 3.72
N PHE A 132 -5.51 2.20 3.78
CA PHE A 132 -5.87 1.13 4.72
C PHE A 132 -5.60 1.47 6.20
N ALA A 133 -4.81 2.51 6.49
CA ALA A 133 -4.52 3.00 7.84
C ALA A 133 -5.57 3.99 8.37
N TYR A 134 -6.60 4.27 7.57
CA TYR A 134 -7.63 5.24 7.89
C TYR A 134 -9.03 4.62 7.85
N ASP A 135 -9.95 5.18 8.65
CA ASP A 135 -11.37 4.86 8.59
C ASP A 135 -12.12 5.68 7.53
N GLU A 136 -13.44 5.49 7.45
CA GLU A 136 -14.33 6.18 6.50
C GLU A 136 -14.35 7.71 6.70
N LYS A 137 -14.03 8.18 7.91
CA LYS A 137 -13.97 9.60 8.27
C LYS A 137 -12.57 10.18 8.05
N SER A 138 -11.68 9.39 7.46
CA SER A 138 -10.27 9.72 7.30
C SER A 138 -9.53 9.86 8.63
N GLU A 139 -9.94 9.22 9.72
CA GLU A 139 -9.18 9.19 10.97
C GLU A 139 -8.25 7.98 11.00
N LEU A 140 -7.07 8.11 11.64
CA LEU A 140 -6.11 7.01 11.76
C LEU A 140 -6.65 5.94 12.70
N ILE A 141 -6.61 4.68 12.24
CA ILE A 141 -6.98 3.52 13.06
C ILE A 141 -5.76 2.78 13.62
N ILE A 142 -4.56 3.15 13.19
CA ILE A 142 -3.32 2.52 13.60
C ILE A 142 -2.85 3.06 14.95
N THR A 143 -2.32 2.17 15.78
CA THR A 143 -1.67 2.50 17.06
C THR A 143 -0.25 3.02 16.85
N ASP A 144 0.49 2.42 15.92
CA ASP A 144 1.88 2.79 15.61
C ASP A 144 2.28 2.30 14.21
N PHE A 145 3.44 2.72 13.71
CA PHE A 145 3.97 2.30 12.43
C PHE A 145 5.48 2.05 12.44
N PHE A 146 5.91 1.21 11.50
CA PHE A 146 7.31 0.99 11.18
C PHE A 146 7.56 1.37 9.72
N LYS A 147 8.70 1.97 9.44
CA LYS A 147 9.13 2.24 8.07
C LYS A 147 9.95 1.07 7.55
N LEU A 148 9.66 0.62 6.33
CA LEU A 148 10.44 -0.42 5.67
C LEU A 148 11.92 0.01 5.50
N GLU A 149 12.15 1.30 5.29
CA GLU A 149 13.48 1.90 5.22
C GLU A 149 14.25 1.82 6.55
N GLU A 150 13.55 1.63 7.67
CA GLU A 150 14.08 1.49 9.03
C GLU A 150 13.93 0.05 9.52
N ALA A 151 14.13 -0.93 8.63
CA ALA A 151 13.90 -2.37 8.84
C ALA A 151 14.54 -2.96 10.12
N GLU A 152 15.63 -2.37 10.62
CA GLU A 152 16.28 -2.80 11.87
C GLU A 152 15.37 -2.58 13.08
N LYS A 153 14.68 -1.44 13.18
CA LYS A 153 13.73 -1.17 14.28
C LYS A 153 12.57 -2.17 14.29
N LEU A 154 12.05 -2.49 13.11
CA LEU A 154 11.01 -3.52 12.98
C LEU A 154 11.57 -4.90 13.36
N SER A 155 12.79 -5.22 12.95
CA SER A 155 13.42 -6.50 13.29
C SER A 155 13.60 -6.65 14.79
N ASP A 156 14.10 -5.62 15.48
CA ASP A 156 14.25 -5.62 16.93
C ASP A 156 12.91 -5.81 17.65
N PHE A 157 11.86 -5.11 17.20
CA PHE A 157 10.51 -5.28 17.72
C PHE A 157 9.99 -6.71 17.55
N LEU A 158 10.19 -7.32 16.38
CA LEU A 158 9.73 -8.68 16.10
C LEU A 158 10.53 -9.73 16.88
N ILE A 159 11.86 -9.62 16.88
CA ILE A 159 12.76 -10.54 17.61
C ILE A 159 12.45 -10.50 19.11
N GLY A 160 12.25 -9.32 19.68
CA GLY A 160 11.87 -9.16 21.09
C GLY A 160 10.55 -9.83 21.47
N ARG A 161 9.73 -10.18 20.47
CA ARG A 161 8.45 -10.89 20.65
C ARG A 161 8.48 -12.35 20.19
N GLY A 162 9.65 -12.87 19.79
CA GLY A 162 9.81 -14.25 19.32
C GLY A 162 9.58 -14.45 17.80
N GLY A 163 9.52 -13.36 17.03
CA GLY A 163 9.58 -13.38 15.57
C GLY A 163 11.02 -13.42 15.05
N SER A 164 11.19 -13.12 13.76
CA SER A 164 12.50 -13.02 13.12
C SER A 164 12.75 -11.63 12.54
N ALA A 165 14.02 -11.36 12.19
CA ALA A 165 14.36 -10.17 11.43
C ALA A 165 13.62 -10.14 10.07
N ILE A 166 13.33 -8.93 9.58
CA ILE A 166 12.78 -8.77 8.24
C ILE A 166 13.90 -8.85 7.20
N GLU A 167 13.73 -9.70 6.20
CA GLU A 167 14.67 -9.77 5.08
C GLU A 167 14.52 -8.50 4.22
N LYS A 168 15.64 -7.78 3.98
CA LYS A 168 15.71 -6.59 3.12
C LYS A 168 15.61 -6.95 1.62
N ILE A 169 14.60 -7.74 1.22
CA ILE A 169 14.37 -8.08 -0.18
C ILE A 169 13.66 -6.90 -0.87
N ASN A 170 14.19 -6.45 -2.02
CA ASN A 170 13.64 -5.40 -2.88
C ASN A 170 13.58 -3.97 -2.31
N VAL A 171 14.19 -3.68 -1.15
CA VAL A 171 14.20 -2.34 -0.54
C VAL A 171 14.95 -1.32 -1.43
N ASN A 172 15.96 -1.78 -2.18
CA ASN A 172 16.90 -0.91 -2.88
C ASN A 172 16.62 -0.67 -4.38
N ARG A 173 15.64 -1.35 -5.02
CA ARG A 173 15.51 -1.26 -6.49
C ARG A 173 14.87 0.05 -7.00
N CYS A 174 14.08 0.76 -6.19
CA CYS A 174 13.43 2.02 -6.62
C CYS A 174 14.08 3.29 -6.05
N TYR A 175 14.91 3.18 -5.01
CA TYR A 175 15.36 4.37 -4.27
C TYR A 175 16.33 5.25 -5.07
N ASP A 176 17.19 4.66 -5.89
CA ASP A 176 18.25 5.38 -6.60
C ASP A 176 17.82 6.07 -7.90
N ARG A 177 16.54 5.91 -8.32
CA ARG A 177 16.05 6.37 -9.63
C ARG A 177 14.79 7.22 -9.57
N LYS A 178 14.39 7.74 -8.39
CA LYS A 178 13.11 8.48 -8.26
C LYS A 178 13.02 9.70 -9.17
N GLN A 179 14.16 10.35 -9.47
CA GLN A 179 14.22 11.45 -10.44
C GLN A 179 13.99 11.00 -11.89
N GLU A 180 14.15 9.71 -12.20
CA GLU A 180 13.86 9.15 -13.52
C GLU A 180 12.35 8.94 -13.74
N PHE A 181 11.57 8.82 -12.66
CA PHE A 181 10.12 8.56 -12.75
C PHE A 181 9.28 9.84 -12.67
N TYR A 182 9.68 10.85 -11.89
CA TYR A 182 8.80 11.99 -11.64
C TYR A 182 9.35 13.29 -12.20
N THR A 183 8.51 14.04 -12.91
CA THR A 183 8.77 15.45 -13.18
C THR A 183 8.55 16.29 -11.92
N LYS A 184 9.19 17.46 -11.85
CA LYS A 184 9.01 18.41 -10.73
C LYS A 184 7.53 18.79 -10.52
N ASN A 185 6.78 18.97 -11.61
CA ASN A 185 5.36 19.32 -11.54
C ASN A 185 4.51 18.18 -10.94
N GLN A 186 4.76 16.93 -11.35
CA GLN A 186 4.09 15.76 -10.77
C GLN A 186 4.41 15.62 -9.28
N ILE A 187 5.68 15.82 -8.87
CA ILE A 187 6.06 15.81 -7.44
C ILE A 187 5.27 16.86 -6.65
N LEU A 188 5.13 18.08 -7.17
CA LEU A 188 4.38 19.16 -6.50
C LEU A 188 2.91 18.78 -6.29
N LYS A 189 2.26 18.20 -7.30
CA LYS A 189 0.86 17.75 -7.20
C LYS A 189 0.71 16.59 -6.21
N LEU A 190 1.58 15.58 -6.28
CA LEU A 190 1.58 14.45 -5.34
C LEU A 190 1.84 14.88 -3.90
N LYS A 191 2.71 15.88 -3.68
CA LYS A 191 2.91 16.48 -2.34
C LYS A 191 1.64 17.10 -1.78
N GLN A 192 0.78 17.66 -2.63
CA GLN A 192 -0.50 18.21 -2.19
C GLN A 192 -1.49 17.10 -1.86
N ILE A 193 -1.61 16.10 -2.75
CA ILE A 193 -2.48 14.93 -2.56
C ILE A 193 -2.11 14.20 -1.25
N TRP A 194 -0.82 13.89 -1.06
CA TRP A 194 -0.32 13.11 0.08
C TRP A 194 0.19 13.96 1.24
N ARG A 195 -0.16 15.25 1.33
CA ARG A 195 0.40 16.16 2.34
C ARG A 195 0.31 15.56 3.75
N ARG A 196 -0.88 15.08 4.12
CA ARG A 196 -1.13 14.49 5.45
C ARG A 196 -0.27 13.25 5.69
N ASP A 197 -0.15 12.39 4.69
CA ASP A 197 0.64 11.17 4.79
C ASP A 197 2.13 11.47 4.97
N LEU A 198 2.65 12.42 4.19
CA LEU A 198 4.05 12.85 4.27
C LEU A 198 4.38 13.46 5.63
N GLU A 199 3.46 14.25 6.19
CA GLU A 199 3.60 14.84 7.52
C GLU A 199 3.54 13.78 8.63
N TYR A 200 2.48 12.96 8.64
CA TYR A 200 2.26 11.97 9.71
C TYR A 200 3.33 10.87 9.72
N PHE A 201 3.60 10.26 8.56
CA PHE A 201 4.61 9.20 8.43
C PHE A 201 6.03 9.76 8.27
N GLN A 202 6.20 11.08 8.31
CA GLN A 202 7.49 11.76 8.24
C GLN A 202 8.32 11.32 7.02
N TYR A 203 7.69 11.30 5.85
CA TYR A 203 8.35 11.05 4.57
C TYR A 203 8.64 12.36 3.85
N LYS A 204 9.79 12.40 3.18
CA LYS A 204 10.15 13.50 2.28
C LYS A 204 9.84 13.11 0.84
N ALA A 205 9.33 14.07 0.08
CA ALA A 205 9.23 13.93 -1.37
C ALA A 205 10.63 13.91 -2.01
N PRO A 206 10.78 13.30 -3.20
CA PRO A 206 12.00 13.42 -3.99
C PRO A 206 12.35 14.89 -4.27
N GLN A 207 13.65 15.19 -4.37
CA GLN A 207 14.18 16.50 -4.78
C GLN A 207 14.29 16.60 -6.29
#